data_AF-A0A1A9Z6K8-F1
#
_entry.id   AF-A0A1A9Z6K8-F1
#
_cell.length_a   1.000
_cell.length_b   1.000
_cell.length_c   1.000
_cell.angle_alpha   90.00
_cell.angle_beta   90.00
_cell.angle_gamma   90.00
#
_symmetry.space_group_name_H-M   'P 1'
#
loop_
_entity.id
_entity.type
_entity.pdbx_description
1 polymer ?
#
loop_
_entity_poly.entity_id
_entity_poly.type
_entity_poly.pdbx_seq_one_letter_code
_entity_poly.pdbx_strand_id
1 'polypeptide(L)'
;MAIFIFVTMKAADTVDFDDVIEECNSSFSIPTVYLTSFNSTGSLPDVTDKTGMCFLRCFYEKSGFIKNWKLSDAKIRKYMWPATGDSIEICEQEKSKETNSCVRLYAIIKCLMLRAIVDARNKPV
;
A
#
# COMPACT_ATOMS: atom_id res chain seq x y z
N MET A 1 32.58 1.48 -36.84
CA MET A 1 31.95 0.57 -35.85
C MET A 1 31.17 1.44 -34.88
N ALA A 2 29.83 1.38 -34.91
CA ALA A 2 29.00 2.05 -33.93
C ALA A 2 28.69 1.04 -32.81
N ILE A 3 29.17 1.31 -31.60
CA ILE A 3 28.87 0.50 -30.41
C ILE A 3 27.47 0.91 -29.95
N PHE A 4 26.48 0.06 -30.18
CA PHE A 4 25.17 0.15 -29.56
C PHE A 4 25.29 -0.31 -28.11
N ILE A 5 25.45 0.64 -27.18
CA ILE A 5 25.23 0.37 -25.76
C ILE A 5 23.72 0.27 -25.57
N PHE A 6 23.21 -0.96 -25.49
CA PHE A 6 21.84 -1.25 -25.08
C PHE A 6 21.68 -0.83 -23.62
N VAL A 7 21.28 0.42 -23.38
CA VAL A 7 20.72 0.81 -22.08
C VAL A 7 19.40 0.06 -21.97
N THR A 8 19.39 -1.06 -21.23
CA THR A 8 18.15 -1.70 -20.82
C THR A 8 17.44 -0.73 -19.89
N MET A 9 16.45 0.01 -20.40
CA MET A 9 15.53 0.77 -19.58
C MET A 9 14.77 -0.24 -18.70
N LYS A 10 15.23 -0.45 -17.45
CA LYS A 10 14.42 -1.14 -16.44
C LYS A 10 13.11 -0.37 -16.36
N ALA A 11 11.99 -1.03 -16.65
CA ALA A 11 10.67 -0.40 -16.66
C ALA A 11 10.46 0.33 -15.32
N ALA A 12 10.51 1.66 -15.32
CA ALA A 12 10.56 2.48 -14.12
C ALA A 12 9.27 2.45 -13.26
N ASP A 13 8.29 1.61 -13.63
CA ASP A 13 6.94 1.54 -13.05
C ASP A 13 6.62 0.21 -12.33
N THR A 14 7.61 -0.68 -12.17
CA THR A 14 7.47 -1.90 -11.36
C THR A 14 7.96 -1.64 -9.94
N VAL A 15 7.16 -2.00 -8.94
CA VAL A 15 7.56 -1.94 -7.53
C VAL A 15 8.30 -3.22 -7.18
N ASP A 16 9.49 -3.10 -6.61
CA ASP A 16 10.21 -4.22 -6.00
C ASP A 16 9.74 -4.39 -4.56
N PHE A 17 8.81 -5.31 -4.33
CA PHE A 17 8.17 -5.45 -3.03
C PHE A 17 9.09 -6.05 -1.98
N ASP A 18 10.02 -6.93 -2.37
CA ASP A 18 10.93 -7.58 -1.44
C ASP A 18 11.92 -6.54 -0.88
N ASP A 19 12.50 -5.70 -1.75
CA ASP A 19 13.35 -4.58 -1.35
C ASP A 19 12.61 -3.60 -0.42
N VAL A 20 11.35 -3.25 -0.75
CA VAL A 20 10.54 -2.35 0.07
C VAL A 20 10.21 -2.97 1.43
N ILE A 21 9.89 -4.27 1.47
CA ILE A 21 9.63 -4.99 2.72
C ILE A 21 10.88 -5.00 3.59
N GLU A 22 12.04 -5.35 3.03
CA GLU A 22 13.31 -5.36 3.75
C GLU A 22 13.63 -3.98 4.34
N GLU A 23 13.54 -2.93 3.51
CA GLU A 23 13.81 -1.55 3.94
C GLU A 23 12.88 -1.16 5.08
N CYS A 24 11.58 -1.41 4.97
CA CYS A 24 10.61 -1.00 5.98
C CYS A 24 10.70 -1.85 7.26
N ASN A 25 11.04 -3.12 7.14
CA ASN A 25 11.19 -4.03 8.29
C ASN A 25 12.42 -3.67 9.13
N SER A 26 13.47 -3.11 8.49
CA SER A 26 14.66 -2.61 9.20
C SER A 26 14.36 -1.43 10.15
N SER A 27 13.32 -0.65 9.84
CA SER A 27 12.88 0.50 10.66
C SER A 27 11.70 0.15 11.57
N PHE A 28 10.78 -0.69 11.12
CA PHE A 28 9.53 -1.03 11.80
C PHE A 28 9.31 -2.54 11.75
N SER A 29 9.94 -3.25 12.68
CA SER A 29 9.98 -4.71 12.60
C SER A 29 8.60 -5.33 12.80
N ILE A 30 8.13 -6.09 11.80
CA ILE A 30 6.90 -6.89 11.89
C ILE A 30 7.11 -8.29 11.29
N PRO A 31 6.33 -9.28 11.74
CA PRO A 31 6.22 -10.56 11.04
C PRO A 31 5.57 -10.36 9.66
N THR A 32 6.13 -10.92 8.60
CA THR A 32 5.56 -10.84 7.23
C THR A 32 4.11 -11.34 7.16
N VAL A 33 3.75 -12.29 8.04
CA VAL A 33 2.38 -12.81 8.19
C VAL A 33 1.35 -11.70 8.47
N TYR A 34 1.77 -10.59 9.08
CA TYR A 34 0.88 -9.46 9.32
C TYR A 34 0.42 -8.80 8.02
N LEU A 35 1.24 -8.82 6.96
CA LEU A 35 0.88 -8.33 5.63
C LEU A 35 -0.14 -9.25 4.96
N THR A 36 0.06 -10.56 5.05
CA THR A 36 -0.91 -11.54 4.57
C THR A 36 -2.26 -11.40 5.30
N SER A 37 -2.22 -11.22 6.61
CA SER A 37 -3.42 -10.95 7.43
C SER A 37 -4.10 -9.65 7.00
N PHE A 38 -3.34 -8.57 6.81
CA PHE A 38 -3.89 -7.28 6.40
C PHE A 38 -4.53 -7.36 5.01
N ASN A 39 -3.88 -8.00 4.04
CA ASN A 39 -4.43 -8.18 2.68
C ASN A 39 -5.72 -9.03 2.68
N SER A 40 -5.87 -9.94 3.64
CA SER A 40 -7.03 -10.85 3.71
C SER A 40 -8.19 -10.29 4.53
N THR A 41 -7.89 -9.47 5.56
CA THR A 41 -8.87 -9.03 6.57
C THR A 41 -9.10 -7.52 6.60
N GLY A 42 -8.20 -6.74 6.00
CA GLY A 42 -8.17 -5.29 6.12
C GLY A 42 -7.72 -4.78 7.49
N SER A 43 -7.16 -5.62 8.36
CA SER A 43 -6.70 -5.21 9.69
C SER A 43 -5.38 -5.86 10.08
N LEU A 44 -4.56 -5.09 10.80
CA LEU A 44 -3.39 -5.62 11.50
C LEU A 44 -3.83 -6.42 12.74
N PRO A 45 -3.07 -7.45 13.15
CA PRO A 45 -3.37 -8.25 14.36
C PRO A 45 -3.26 -7.45 15.67
N ASP A 46 -2.30 -6.54 15.74
CA ASP A 46 -2.13 -5.60 16.86
C ASP A 46 -2.20 -4.17 16.31
N VAL A 47 -3.12 -3.39 16.88
CA VAL A 47 -3.32 -1.97 16.56
C VAL A 47 -2.98 -1.06 17.74
N THR A 48 -2.69 -1.64 18.90
CA THR A 48 -2.20 -0.91 20.08
C THR A 48 -0.72 -0.60 19.89
N ASP A 49 0.07 -1.58 19.46
CA ASP A 49 1.43 -1.35 18.98
C ASP A 49 1.40 -0.75 17.55
N LYS A 50 1.69 0.55 17.46
CA LYS A 50 1.66 1.32 16.22
C LYS A 50 2.77 0.92 15.24
N THR A 51 3.70 0.04 15.62
CA THR A 51 4.80 -0.42 14.76
C THR A 51 4.30 -0.95 13.43
N GLY A 52 3.26 -1.79 13.44
CA GLY A 52 2.67 -2.30 12.19
C GLY A 52 2.04 -1.22 11.31
N MET A 53 1.43 -0.19 11.91
CA MET A 53 0.91 0.94 11.16
C MET A 53 2.04 1.75 10.53
N CYS A 54 3.16 1.93 11.23
CA CYS A 54 4.33 2.62 10.70
C CYS A 54 5.05 1.80 9.62
N PHE A 55 5.09 0.47 9.75
CA PHE A 55 5.55 -0.40 8.66
C PHE A 55 4.72 -0.17 7.40
N LEU A 56 3.38 -0.24 7.52
CA LEU A 56 2.50 0.00 6.38
C LEU A 56 2.69 1.42 5.82
N ARG A 57 2.96 2.41 6.68
CA ARG A 57 3.36 3.75 6.25
C ARG A 57 4.57 3.75 5.34
N CYS A 58 5.66 3.17 5.82
CA CYS A 58 6.87 3.04 5.04
C CYS A 58 6.59 2.31 3.71
N PHE A 59 5.89 1.17 3.76
CA PHE A 59 5.65 0.33 2.59
C PHE A 59 4.90 1.08 1.48
N TYR A 60 3.80 1.78 1.82
CA TYR A 60 3.00 2.52 0.83
C TYR A 60 3.72 3.77 0.30
N GLU A 61 4.48 4.48 1.14
CA GLU A 61 5.27 5.64 0.71
C GLU A 61 6.41 5.20 -0.22
N LYS A 62 7.15 4.14 0.12
CA LYS A 62 8.28 3.61 -0.66
C LYS A 62 7.86 2.93 -1.96
N SER A 63 6.72 2.24 -1.95
CA SER A 63 6.09 1.71 -3.17
C SER A 63 5.57 2.83 -4.10
N GLY A 64 5.49 4.06 -3.61
CA GLY A 64 4.90 5.21 -4.31
C GLY A 64 3.39 5.08 -4.49
N PHE A 65 2.72 4.26 -3.67
CA PHE A 65 1.27 4.13 -3.65
C PHE A 65 0.59 5.34 -3.04
N ILE A 66 1.31 6.09 -2.20
CA ILE A 66 0.82 7.32 -1.61
C ILE A 66 1.92 8.37 -1.56
N LYS A 67 1.55 9.63 -1.77
CA LYS A 67 2.41 10.79 -1.55
C LYS A 67 1.58 11.92 -0.98
N ASN A 68 2.01 12.52 0.14
CA ASN A 68 1.28 13.61 0.80
C ASN A 68 -0.21 13.26 1.06
N TRP A 69 -0.49 12.04 1.52
CA TRP A 69 -1.84 11.54 1.78
C TRP A 69 -2.76 11.45 0.56
N LYS A 70 -2.17 11.46 -0.65
CA LYS A 70 -2.86 11.25 -1.91
C LYS A 70 -2.39 9.94 -2.54
N LEU A 71 -3.34 9.06 -2.81
CA LEU A 71 -3.11 7.75 -3.40
C LEU A 71 -2.79 7.90 -4.90
N SER A 72 -1.89 7.06 -5.40
CA SER A 72 -1.61 6.94 -6.82
C SER A 72 -2.68 6.06 -7.47
N ASP A 73 -3.63 6.67 -8.18
CA ASP A 73 -4.70 5.94 -8.86
C ASP A 73 -4.14 4.83 -9.77
N ALA A 74 -3.14 5.16 -10.60
CA ALA A 74 -2.50 4.21 -11.50
C ALA A 74 -1.90 3.00 -10.77
N LYS A 75 -1.16 3.23 -9.67
CA LYS A 75 -0.53 2.12 -8.94
C LYS A 75 -1.53 1.33 -8.10
N ILE A 76 -2.47 2.00 -7.43
CA ILE A 76 -3.52 1.31 -6.66
C ILE A 76 -4.34 0.39 -7.57
N ARG A 77 -4.76 0.88 -8.75
CA ARG A 77 -5.52 0.04 -9.70
C ARG A 77 -4.69 -1.10 -10.27
N LYS A 78 -3.38 -0.92 -10.42
CA LYS A 78 -2.46 -1.94 -10.92
C LYS A 78 -2.20 -3.06 -9.90
N TYR A 79 -2.01 -2.73 -8.62
CA TYR A 79 -1.51 -3.68 -7.61
C TYR A 79 -2.54 -4.11 -6.56
N MET A 80 -3.67 -3.39 -6.43
CA MET A 80 -4.66 -3.60 -5.37
C MET A 80 -6.04 -3.97 -5.90
N TRP A 81 -6.08 -4.60 -7.08
CA TRP A 81 -7.31 -5.11 -7.68
C TRP A 81 -8.10 -5.97 -6.67
N PRO A 82 -9.42 -5.80 -6.54
CA PRO A 82 -10.32 -5.01 -7.38
C PRO A 82 -10.75 -3.68 -6.74
N ALA A 83 -9.89 -2.92 -6.06
CA ALA A 83 -10.28 -1.59 -5.56
C ALA A 83 -10.86 -0.71 -6.70
N THR A 84 -12.18 -0.61 -6.79
CA THR A 84 -12.88 0.00 -7.92
C THR A 84 -13.62 1.28 -7.53
N GLY A 85 -14.16 1.97 -8.54
CA GLY A 85 -15.03 3.13 -8.38
C GLY A 85 -14.35 4.32 -7.69
N ASP A 86 -15.06 4.83 -6.69
CA ASP A 86 -14.75 6.00 -5.85
C ASP A 86 -13.89 5.67 -4.62
N SER A 87 -13.45 4.41 -4.47
CA SER A 87 -12.74 3.94 -3.27
C SER A 87 -11.51 4.78 -2.92
N ILE A 88 -10.76 5.23 -3.91
CA ILE A 88 -9.60 6.10 -3.71
C ILE A 88 -10.02 7.45 -3.10
N GLU A 89 -11.00 8.12 -3.72
CA GLU A 89 -11.47 9.44 -3.29
C GLU A 89 -12.09 9.38 -1.89
N ILE A 90 -12.90 8.37 -1.61
CA ILE A 90 -13.53 8.17 -0.28
C ILE A 90 -12.46 7.93 0.79
N CYS A 91 -11.54 7.00 0.55
CA CYS A 91 -10.58 6.58 1.57
C CYS A 91 -9.51 7.65 1.84
N GLU A 92 -9.20 8.52 0.87
CA GLU A 92 -8.34 9.68 1.13
C GLU A 92 -8.93 10.66 2.15
N GLN A 93 -10.24 10.71 2.36
CA GLN A 93 -10.87 11.62 3.33
C GLN A 93 -10.49 11.27 4.78
N GLU A 94 -10.07 10.04 5.04
CA GLU A 94 -9.56 9.59 6.34
C GLU A 94 -8.33 10.39 6.80
N LYS A 95 -7.59 11.03 5.87
CA LYS A 95 -6.39 11.83 6.18
C LYS A 95 -6.64 12.98 7.16
N SER A 96 -7.88 13.47 7.23
CA SER A 96 -8.25 14.63 8.04
C SER A 96 -8.51 14.32 9.52
N LYS A 97 -8.65 13.02 9.87
CA LYS A 97 -9.16 12.60 11.18
C LYS A 97 -8.09 12.33 12.22
N GLU A 98 -6.82 12.30 11.84
CA GLU A 98 -5.72 11.85 12.70
C GLU A 98 -4.46 12.69 12.47
N THR A 99 -3.71 12.98 13.53
CA THR A 99 -2.45 13.74 13.48
C THR A 99 -1.23 12.85 13.37
N ASN A 100 -1.25 11.67 14.01
CA ASN A 100 -0.18 10.69 13.91
C ASN A 100 -0.12 10.11 12.49
N SER A 101 1.01 10.27 11.82
CA SER A 101 1.19 9.89 10.43
C SER A 101 1.00 8.40 10.15
N CYS A 102 1.44 7.52 11.06
CA CYS A 102 1.28 6.07 10.89
C CYS A 102 -0.20 5.66 11.02
N VAL A 103 -0.88 6.15 12.06
CA VAL A 103 -2.30 5.89 12.28
C VAL A 103 -3.15 6.49 11.14
N ARG A 104 -2.78 7.69 10.69
CA ARG A 104 -3.41 8.36 9.55
C ARG A 104 -3.30 7.53 8.28
N LEU A 105 -2.10 7.04 7.92
CA LEU A 105 -2.02 6.16 6.75
C LEU A 105 -2.90 4.94 6.97
N TYR A 106 -2.75 4.28 8.12
CA TYR A 106 -3.46 3.04 8.40
C TYR A 106 -4.97 3.18 8.19
N ALA A 107 -5.58 4.30 8.61
CA ALA A 107 -6.99 4.59 8.34
C ALA A 107 -7.33 4.62 6.84
N ILE A 108 -6.51 5.31 6.02
CA ILE A 108 -6.69 5.41 4.56
C ILE A 108 -6.60 4.01 3.93
N ILE A 109 -5.53 3.26 4.20
CA ILE A 109 -5.29 1.97 3.54
C ILE A 109 -6.21 0.86 4.06
N LYS A 110 -6.66 0.94 5.32
CA LYS A 110 -7.68 0.04 5.88
C LYS A 110 -9.00 0.25 5.18
N CYS A 111 -9.43 1.49 5.00
CA CYS A 111 -10.63 1.80 4.20
C CYS A 111 -10.49 1.19 2.79
N LEU A 112 -9.34 1.39 2.14
CA LEU A 112 -9.11 0.95 0.78
C LEU A 112 -9.11 -0.58 0.66
N MET A 113 -8.46 -1.29 1.59
CA MET A 113 -8.44 -2.75 1.62
C MET A 113 -9.82 -3.35 1.90
N LEU A 114 -10.58 -2.79 2.84
CA LEU A 114 -11.94 -3.27 3.14
C LEU A 114 -12.85 -3.13 1.91
N ARG A 115 -12.77 -2.02 1.18
CA ARG A 115 -13.51 -1.84 -0.08
C ARG A 115 -13.05 -2.84 -1.15
N ALA A 116 -11.74 -3.07 -1.30
CA ALA A 116 -11.21 -4.06 -2.24
C ALA A 116 -11.71 -5.48 -1.93
N ILE A 117 -11.78 -5.87 -0.65
CA ILE A 117 -12.31 -7.17 -0.22
C ILE A 117 -13.80 -7.28 -0.53
N VAL A 118 -14.59 -6.23 -0.29
CA VAL A 118 -16.02 -6.21 -0.63
C VAL A 118 -16.22 -6.30 -2.14
N ASP A 119 -15.46 -5.52 -2.92
CA ASP A 119 -15.51 -5.55 -4.39
C ASP A 119 -15.14 -6.93 -4.93
N ALA A 120 -14.15 -7.62 -4.33
CA ALA A 120 -13.75 -8.97 -4.72
C ALA A 120 -14.86 -10.00 -4.50
N ARG A 121 -15.63 -9.86 -3.42
CA ARG A 121 -16.76 -10.75 -3.12
C ARG A 121 -17.96 -10.52 -4.03
N ASN A 122 -18.13 -9.30 -4.54
CA ASN A 122 -19.28 -8.91 -5.37
C ASN A 122 -19.08 -9.17 -6.87
N LYS A 123 -17.85 -9.48 -7.32
CA LYS A 123 -17.61 -9.89 -8.71
C LYS A 123 -17.92 -11.38 -8.86
N PRO A 124 -18.82 -11.78 -9.78
CA PRO A 124 -19.02 -13.20 -10.09
C PRO A 124 -17.70 -13.79 -10.59
N VAL A 125 -17.36 -14.98 -10.08
CA VAL A 125 -16.25 -15.80 -10.56
C VAL A 125 -16.48 -16.27 -12.00
#